data_AF-A0A7X9GN00-F1
#
_entry.id   AF-A0A7X9GN00-F1
#
_cell.length_a   1.000
_cell.length_b   1.000
_cell.length_c   1.000
_cell.angle_alpha   90.00
_cell.angle_beta   90.00
_cell.angle_gamma   90.00
#
_symmetry.space_group_name_H-M   'P 1'
#
loop_
_entity.id
_entity.type
_entity.pdbx_description
1 polymer ?
#
loop_
_entity_poly.entity_id
_entity_poly.type
_entity_poly.pdbx_seq_one_letter_code
_entity_poly.pdbx_strand_id
1 'polypeptide(L)' 'MIFDLSDDHIMMRRMVRDFAEKECAPGAEERDEKEEFPREIWNKLAELGLAGITFPEKYGGVESD' A
#
# COMPACT_ATOMS: atom_id res chain seq x y z
N MET A 1 19.11 -7.62 19.08
CA MET A 1 17.93 -7.47 18.21
C MET A 1 18.43 -7.38 16.78
N ILE A 2 17.71 -7.99 15.84
CA ILE A 2 17.95 -7.85 14.40
C ILE A 2 16.98 -6.75 13.92
N PHE A 3 17.50 -5.76 13.21
CA PHE A 3 16.71 -4.61 12.70
C PHE A 3 16.75 -4.51 11.17
N ASP A 4 17.52 -5.37 10.52
CA ASP A 4 17.63 -5.41 9.07
C ASP A 4 16.35 -5.99 8.47
N LEU A 5 15.92 -5.40 7.35
CA LEU A 5 14.80 -5.89 6.55
C LEU A 5 15.23 -7.09 5.72
N SER A 6 14.32 -8.04 5.52
CA SER A 6 14.51 -9.10 4.52
C SER A 6 14.51 -8.50 3.10
N ASP A 7 15.00 -9.26 2.13
CA ASP A 7 14.95 -8.85 0.72
C ASP A 7 13.49 -8.63 0.25
N ASP A 8 12.55 -9.45 0.73
CA ASP A 8 11.12 -9.33 0.44
C ASP A 8 10.56 -8.02 1.02
N HIS A 9 10.91 -7.67 2.27
CA HIS A 9 10.52 -6.39 2.87
C HIS A 9 11.12 -5.20 2.12
N ILE A 10 12.36 -5.31 1.63
CA ILE A 10 13.00 -4.26 0.82
C ILE A 10 12.26 -4.08 -0.51
N MET A 11 11.89 -5.17 -1.18
CA MET A 11 11.13 -5.15 -2.43
C MET A 11 9.74 -4.55 -2.22
N MET A 12 9.03 -4.99 -1.18
CA MET A 12 7.72 -4.47 -0.82
C MET A 12 7.78 -2.98 -0.50
N ARG A 13 8.78 -2.53 0.26
CA ARG A 13 8.99 -1.11 0.57
C ARG A 13 9.19 -0.27 -0.69
N ARG A 14 9.91 -0.78 -1.70
CA ARG A 14 10.10 -0.09 -2.98
C ARG A 14 8.78 0.03 -3.75
N MET A 15 8.03 -1.07 -3.86
CA MET A 15 6.73 -1.08 -4.54
C MET A 15 5.73 -0.10 -3.89
N VAL A 16 5.62 -0.13 -2.56
CA VAL A 16 4.71 0.77 -1.81
C VAL A 16 5.13 2.23 -1.96
N ARG A 17 6.44 2.51 -1.96
CA ARG A 17 6.97 3.87 -2.19
C ARG A 17 6.59 4.38 -3.57
N ASP A 18 6.84 3.59 -4.61
CA ASP A 18 6.49 3.94 -5.98
C ASP A 18 4.99 4.22 -6.14
N PHE A 19 4.15 3.38 -5.53
CA PHE A 19 2.70 3.61 -5.52
C PHE A 19 2.33 4.91 -4.79
N ALA A 20 2.90 5.15 -3.62
CA ALA A 20 2.63 6.37 -2.86
C ALA A 20 3.05 7.64 -3.63
N GLU A 21 4.20 7.62 -4.31
CA GLU A 21 4.70 8.77 -5.07
C GLU A 21 3.89 9.02 -6.36
N LYS A 22 3.46 7.96 -7.05
CA LYS A 22 2.78 8.07 -8.35
C LYS A 22 1.27 8.21 -8.24
N GLU A 23 0.66 7.58 -7.24
CA GLU A 23 -0.81 7.47 -7.12
C GLU A 23 -1.33 8.26 -5.91
N CYS A 24 -0.71 8.14 -4.74
CA CYS A 24 -1.21 8.79 -3.52
C CYS A 24 -0.83 10.28 -3.43
N ALA A 25 0.40 10.65 -3.76
CA ALA A 25 0.91 12.01 -3.57
C ALA A 25 0.22 13.06 -4.47
N PRO A 26 -0.05 12.79 -5.76
CA PRO A 26 -0.74 13.75 -6.61
C PRO A 26 -2.15 14.07 -6.08
N GLY A 27 -2.41 15.35 -5.82
CA GLY A 27 -3.70 15.83 -5.31
C GLY A 27 -4.02 15.44 -3.86
N ALA A 28 -3.03 15.00 -3.07
CA ALA A 28 -3.25 14.64 -1.67
C ALA A 28 -3.76 15.83 -0.83
N GLU A 29 -3.13 17.00 -0.99
CA GLU A 29 -3.51 18.24 -0.30
C GLU A 29 -4.94 18.67 -0.65
N GLU A 30 -5.31 18.66 -1.93
CA GLU A 30 -6.67 19.00 -2.37
C GLU A 30 -7.73 18.04 -1.79
N ARG A 31 -7.43 16.74 -1.72
CA ARG A 31 -8.34 15.76 -1.12
C ARG A 31 -8.48 15.95 0.39
N ASP A 32 -7.41 16.35 1.06
CA ASP A 32 -7.44 16.69 2.48
C ASP A 32 -8.33 17.92 2.72
N GLU A 33 -8.11 19.00 1.97
CA GLU A 33 -8.93 20.22 2.05
C GLU A 33 -10.42 19.97 1.78
N LYS A 34 -10.75 19.01 0.91
CA LYS A 34 -12.13 18.65 0.55
C LYS A 34 -12.73 17.55 1.42
N GLU A 35 -11.96 16.96 2.32
CA GLU A 35 -12.35 15.78 3.11
C GLU A 35 -12.83 14.60 2.23
N GLU A 36 -12.21 14.42 1.06
CA GLU A 36 -12.63 13.43 0.07
C GLU A 36 -11.80 12.13 0.17
N PHE A 37 -12.50 11.00 0.36
CA PHE A 37 -11.85 9.69 0.32
C PHE A 37 -11.52 9.27 -1.12
N PRO A 38 -10.25 8.95 -1.44
CA PRO A 38 -9.86 8.59 -2.80
C PRO A 38 -10.19 7.13 -3.13
N ARG A 39 -11.45 6.85 -3.49
CA ARG A 39 -11.91 5.48 -3.75
C ARG A 39 -11.14 4.78 -4.88
N GLU A 40 -10.74 5.51 -5.91
CA GLU A 40 -9.98 4.94 -7.02
C GLU A 40 -8.57 4.51 -6.61
N ILE A 41 -7.87 5.36 -5.86
CA ILE A 41 -6.54 5.04 -5.31
C ILE A 41 -6.65 3.83 -4.37
N TRP A 42 -7.70 3.79 -3.53
CA TRP A 42 -7.94 2.64 -2.66
C TRP A 42 -8.12 1.33 -3.44
N ASN A 43 -8.89 1.35 -4.53
CA ASN A 43 -9.08 0.17 -5.36
C ASN A 43 -7.75 -0.30 -5.98
N LYS A 44 -6.92 0.62 -6.49
CA LYS A 44 -5.58 0.28 -6.99
C LYS A 44 -4.69 -0.32 -5.90
N LEU A 45 -4.73 0.23 -4.68
CA LEU A 45 -4.01 -0.31 -3.53
C LEU A 45 -4.45 -1.74 -3.20
N ALA A 46 -5.76 -2.02 -3.29
CA ALA A 46 -6.31 -3.35 -3.07
C ALA A 46 -5.88 -4.35 -4.15
N GLU A 47 -5.81 -3.93 -5.42
CA GLU A 47 -5.30 -4.75 -6.53
C GLU A 47 -3.82 -5.14 -6.35
N LEU A 48 -3.05 -4.32 -5.63
CA LEU A 48 -1.67 -4.62 -5.23
C LEU A 48 -1.57 -5.58 -4.02
N GLY A 49 -2.70 -6.05 -3.48
CA GLY A 49 -2.75 -6.93 -2.30
C GLY A 49 -2.51 -6.21 -0.95
N LEU A 50 -2.23 -4.91 -0.98
CA LEU A 50 -1.86 -4.12 0.20
C LEU A 50 -3.01 -3.93 1.18
N ALA A 51 -4.27 -3.98 0.72
CA ALA A 51 -5.44 -3.87 1.58
C ALA A 51 -5.63 -5.10 2.48
N GLY A 52 -5.02 -6.23 2.12
CA GLY A 52 -5.12 -7.51 2.84
C GLY A 52 -3.77 -8.06 3.29
N ILE A 53 -2.79 -7.18 3.53
CA ILE A 53 -1.37 -7.56 3.63
C ILE A 53 -1.07 -8.65 4.67
N THR A 54 -1.79 -8.63 5.79
CA THR A 54 -1.63 -9.56 6.90
C THR A 54 -2.62 -10.72 6.89
N PHE A 55 -3.53 -10.77 5.90
CA PHE A 55 -4.55 -11.81 5.83
C PHE A 55 -4.08 -13.02 5.03
N PRO A 56 -4.57 -14.22 5.40
CA PRO A 56 -4.39 -15.43 4.61
C PRO A 56 -4.85 -15.32 3.16
N GLU A 57 -4.16 -16.01 2.25
CA GLU A 57 -4.52 -16.05 0.82
C GLU A 57 -5.93 -16.65 0.63
N LYS A 58 -6.32 -17.61 1.48
CA LYS A 58 -7.69 -18.18 1.49
C LYS A 58 -8.80 -17.16 1.73
N TYR A 59 -8.46 -15.96 2.22
CA TYR A 59 -9.38 -14.84 2.41
C TYR A 59 -9.10 -13.68 1.45
N GLY A 60 -8.21 -13.87 0.47
CA GLY A 60 -7.80 -12.85 -0.51
C GLY A 60 -6.71 -11.89 -0.02
N GLY A 61 -5.95 -12.25 1.02
CA GLY A 61 -4.77 -11.51 1.46
C GLY A 61 -3.45 -12.05 0.87
N VAL A 62 -2.30 -11.62 1.40
CA VAL A 62 -0.96 -11.99 0.89
C VAL A 62 -0.04 -12.63 1.94
N GLU A 63 -0.52 -12.96 3.13
CA GLU A 63 0.25 -13.71 4.16
C GLU A 63 1.62 -13.12 4.51
N SER A 64 1.78 -11.79 4.43
CA SER A 64 3.04 -11.13 4.80
C SER A 64 3.25 -11.15 6.32
N ASP A 65 4.51 -11.31 6.73
CA ASP A 65 4.97 -11.34 8.13
C ASP A 65 5.47 -9.99 8.66
#